data_AF-A0A330M030-F1
#
_entry.id   AF-A0A330M030-F1
#
_cell.length_a   1.000
_cell.length_b   1.000
_cell.length_c   1.000
_cell.angle_alpha   90.00
_cell.angle_beta   90.00
_cell.angle_gamma   90.00
#
_symmetry.space_group_name_H-M   'P 1'
#
loop_
_entity.id
_entity.type
_entity.pdbx_description
1 polymer ?
#
loop_
_entity_poly.entity_id
_entity_poly.type
_entity_poly.pdbx_seq_one_letter_code
_entity_poly.pdbx_strand_id
1 'polypeptide(L)'
;MLAAQERIRDYVYPAYGLFIDYFSELEAKAGTDDGIWHLPDGESAYRLSLKFFTTTDYTPDEIHNMGLSEVARLQSEILAILKSEGYGGDDGFFAAIETMAADPKFYYENSDAGREQILLDYQKILDEINMGLDDAFRIRPQAGMEVVRIPKFKEKTAPGAYYQRPSLDGSRPSRFFANLYDIKATLKYSMRTLAYHEAIPGHHFQIAVAMELENMPFMRKMAPFTAYSEGWALYSEQVAWELGFQDDPFDNIGRLQAELFRGVRLVVDTGIHHKRWTREEAIEYMKLNTGMADSDVVSEIERYIVMPGQATSYKIGMMKILSLREKAKLALGDKFDLRDFHDLVLKNGAVPLDILERLIDRYIIAKM
;
A
#
# COMPACT_ATOMS: atom_id res chain seq x y z
N MET A 1 -20.66 32.85 -3.63
CA MET A 1 -19.64 32.86 -2.56
C MET A 1 -20.21 33.27 -1.21
N LEU A 2 -20.90 34.42 -1.09
CA LEU A 2 -21.54 34.85 0.18
C LEU A 2 -22.49 33.79 0.77
N ALA A 3 -23.40 33.23 -0.05
CA ALA A 3 -24.29 32.17 0.40
C ALA A 3 -23.56 30.89 0.88
N ALA A 4 -22.38 30.55 0.33
CA ALA A 4 -21.63 29.38 0.79
C ALA A 4 -20.94 29.65 2.13
N GLN A 5 -20.38 30.85 2.31
CA GLN A 5 -19.77 31.27 3.58
C GLN A 5 -20.82 31.34 4.70
N GLU A 6 -22.00 31.88 4.42
CA GLU A 6 -23.14 31.89 5.34
C GLU A 6 -23.54 30.46 5.72
N ARG A 7 -23.67 29.55 4.74
CA ARG A 7 -24.01 28.15 5.04
C ARG A 7 -22.96 27.43 5.89
N ILE A 8 -21.68 27.68 5.63
CA ILE A 8 -20.58 27.12 6.45
C ILE A 8 -20.68 27.67 7.88
N ARG A 9 -20.80 28.98 8.03
CA ARG A 9 -20.84 29.63 9.35
C ARG A 9 -22.10 29.25 10.14
N ASP A 10 -23.25 29.21 9.51
CA ASP A 10 -24.54 29.14 10.21
C ASP A 10 -25.07 27.70 10.36
N TYR A 11 -24.50 26.73 9.63
CA TYR A 11 -24.94 25.32 9.70
C TYR A 11 -23.78 24.35 9.90
N VAL A 12 -22.67 24.50 9.16
CA VAL A 12 -21.55 23.54 9.26
C VAL A 12 -20.81 23.71 10.58
N TYR A 13 -20.40 24.94 10.94
CA TYR A 13 -19.69 25.18 12.19
C TYR A 13 -20.50 24.80 13.43
N PRO A 14 -21.80 25.16 13.54
CA PRO A 14 -22.64 24.68 14.64
C PRO A 14 -22.75 23.15 14.69
N ALA A 15 -22.89 22.47 13.53
CA ALA A 15 -22.95 21.01 13.50
C ALA A 15 -21.64 20.36 13.96
N TYR A 16 -20.48 20.90 13.58
CA TYR A 16 -19.18 20.44 14.10
C TYR A 16 -19.02 20.75 15.59
N GLY A 17 -19.59 21.87 16.08
CA GLY A 17 -19.68 22.17 17.51
C GLY A 17 -20.41 21.05 18.27
N LEU A 18 -21.56 20.59 17.76
CA LEU A 18 -22.29 19.46 18.35
C LEU A 18 -21.46 18.17 18.40
N PHE A 19 -20.67 17.89 17.35
CA PHE A 19 -19.76 16.73 17.37
C PHE A 19 -18.65 16.90 18.39
N ILE A 20 -18.04 18.08 18.50
CA ILE A 20 -16.98 18.36 19.47
C ILE A 20 -17.51 18.18 20.89
N ASP A 21 -18.65 18.79 21.21
CA ASP A 21 -19.29 18.67 22.52
C ASP A 21 -19.54 17.19 22.88
N TYR A 22 -20.10 16.43 21.94
CA TYR A 22 -20.36 15.00 22.13
C TYR A 22 -19.08 14.18 22.34
N PHE A 23 -18.03 14.40 21.55
CA PHE A 23 -16.77 13.66 21.70
C PHE A 23 -16.01 14.06 22.97
N SER A 24 -16.08 15.32 23.42
CA SER A 24 -15.53 15.75 24.71
C SER A 24 -16.23 15.09 25.90
N GLU A 25 -17.55 14.88 25.84
CA GLU A 25 -18.25 14.09 26.85
C GLU A 25 -17.86 12.60 26.82
N LEU A 26 -17.60 12.05 25.63
CA LEU A 26 -17.15 10.66 25.47
C LEU A 26 -15.72 10.42 25.92
N GLU A 27 -14.84 11.43 25.86
CA GLU A 27 -13.43 11.33 26.28
C GLU A 27 -13.31 10.81 27.72
N ALA A 28 -14.18 11.26 28.64
CA ALA A 28 -14.21 10.79 30.02
C ALA A 28 -14.58 9.31 30.19
N LYS A 29 -15.11 8.67 29.14
CA LYS A 29 -15.46 7.24 29.10
C LYS A 29 -14.48 6.41 28.28
N ALA A 30 -13.66 7.04 27.45
CA ALA A 30 -12.65 6.37 26.65
C ALA A 30 -11.53 5.84 27.56
N GLY A 31 -11.10 4.61 27.32
CA GLY A 31 -9.95 4.01 27.99
C GLY A 31 -8.65 4.31 27.25
N THR A 32 -7.55 3.73 27.76
CA THR A 32 -6.23 3.73 27.11
C THR A 32 -5.91 2.37 26.48
N ASP A 33 -6.92 1.50 26.32
CA ASP A 33 -6.76 0.21 25.67
C ASP A 33 -6.84 0.41 24.14
N ASP A 34 -5.73 0.19 23.44
CA ASP A 34 -5.62 0.52 22.01
C ASP A 34 -6.23 -0.53 21.08
N GLY A 35 -6.46 -1.76 21.57
CA GLY A 35 -6.92 -2.87 20.75
C GLY A 35 -8.39 -3.19 20.93
N ILE A 36 -9.09 -3.46 19.81
CA ILE A 36 -10.51 -3.87 19.79
C ILE A 36 -10.85 -5.04 20.75
N TRP A 37 -9.87 -5.84 21.17
CA TRP A 37 -10.03 -6.88 22.20
C TRP A 37 -10.64 -6.38 23.53
N HIS A 38 -10.52 -5.09 23.84
CA HIS A 38 -11.05 -4.50 25.07
C HIS A 38 -12.58 -4.32 25.03
N LEU A 39 -13.19 -4.35 23.84
CA LEU A 39 -14.63 -4.20 23.65
C LEU A 39 -15.38 -5.52 23.89
N PRO A 40 -16.70 -5.47 24.20
CA PRO A 40 -17.54 -6.67 24.19
C PRO A 40 -17.44 -7.41 22.85
N ASP A 41 -17.21 -8.72 22.92
CA ASP A 41 -16.97 -9.60 21.75
C ASP A 41 -15.79 -9.18 20.85
N GLY A 42 -14.84 -8.39 21.39
CA GLY A 42 -13.72 -7.80 20.65
C GLY A 42 -12.87 -8.79 19.85
N GLU A 43 -12.62 -9.99 20.39
CA GLU A 43 -11.90 -11.04 19.68
C GLU A 43 -12.67 -11.54 18.44
N SER A 44 -13.98 -11.73 18.57
CA SER A 44 -14.83 -12.14 17.45
C SER A 44 -14.96 -11.03 16.41
N ALA A 45 -15.08 -9.77 16.87
CA ALA A 45 -15.09 -8.60 16.00
C ALA A 45 -13.78 -8.47 15.21
N TYR A 46 -12.63 -8.68 15.86
CA TYR A 46 -11.33 -8.63 15.18
C TYR A 46 -11.18 -9.74 14.14
N ARG A 47 -11.55 -10.98 14.47
CA ARG A 47 -11.54 -12.10 13.51
C ARG A 47 -12.43 -11.83 12.30
N LEU A 48 -13.60 -11.22 12.51
CA LEU A 48 -14.49 -10.82 11.41
C LEU A 48 -13.86 -9.69 10.58
N SER A 49 -13.21 -8.73 11.23
CA SER A 49 -12.52 -7.63 10.55
C SER A 49 -11.38 -8.13 9.67
N LEU A 50 -10.55 -9.05 10.19
CA LEU A 50 -9.53 -9.74 9.40
C LEU A 50 -10.15 -10.42 8.19
N LYS A 51 -11.18 -11.25 8.38
CA LYS A 51 -11.88 -11.91 7.27
C LYS A 51 -12.46 -10.91 6.25
N PHE A 52 -12.99 -9.78 6.71
CA PHE A 52 -13.53 -8.74 5.84
C PHE A 52 -12.45 -8.10 4.97
N PHE A 53 -11.30 -7.73 5.56
CA PHE A 53 -10.23 -7.04 4.85
C PHE A 53 -9.33 -7.97 4.03
N THR A 54 -9.03 -9.16 4.54
CA THR A 54 -8.16 -10.15 3.89
C THR A 54 -8.92 -11.05 2.93
N THR A 55 -10.22 -11.27 3.13
CA THR A 55 -11.04 -12.28 2.44
C THR A 55 -10.50 -13.71 2.63
N THR A 56 -9.78 -13.95 3.72
CA THR A 56 -9.26 -15.27 4.11
C THR A 56 -9.82 -15.70 5.47
N ASP A 57 -9.61 -16.96 5.83
CA ASP A 57 -9.94 -17.51 7.15
C ASP A 57 -8.72 -17.58 8.08
N TYR A 58 -7.64 -16.85 7.77
CA TYR A 58 -6.44 -16.83 8.62
C TYR A 58 -6.76 -16.30 10.01
N THR A 59 -6.24 -16.97 11.02
CA THR A 59 -6.30 -16.55 12.40
C THR A 59 -5.35 -15.38 12.67
N PRO A 60 -5.60 -14.56 13.71
CA PRO A 60 -4.66 -13.55 14.15
C PRO A 60 -3.25 -14.08 14.39
N ASP A 61 -3.12 -15.28 14.95
CA ASP A 61 -1.83 -15.95 15.20
C ASP A 61 -1.09 -16.29 13.90
N GLU A 62 -1.79 -16.83 12.91
CA GLU A 62 -1.19 -17.11 11.60
C GLU A 62 -0.69 -15.83 10.93
N ILE A 63 -1.50 -14.77 10.94
CA ILE A 63 -1.12 -13.47 10.35
C ILE A 63 0.10 -12.87 11.07
N HIS A 64 0.11 -12.90 12.42
CA HIS A 64 1.23 -12.40 13.21
C HIS A 64 2.54 -13.14 12.88
N ASN A 65 2.50 -14.47 12.84
CA ASN A 65 3.67 -15.31 12.56
C ASN A 65 4.15 -15.18 11.12
N MET A 66 3.24 -15.02 10.15
CA MET A 66 3.60 -14.67 8.77
C MET A 66 4.31 -13.31 8.72
N GLY A 67 3.80 -12.32 9.47
CA GLY A 67 4.43 -11.01 9.61
C GLY A 67 5.87 -11.09 10.12
N LEU A 68 6.09 -11.79 11.24
CA LEU A 68 7.43 -11.97 11.80
C LEU A 68 8.39 -12.65 10.81
N SER A 69 7.90 -13.65 10.08
CA SER A 69 8.70 -14.38 9.09
C SER A 69 9.08 -13.49 7.90
N GLU A 70 8.13 -12.70 7.39
CA GLU A 70 8.39 -11.78 6.28
C GLU A 70 9.30 -10.61 6.69
N VAL A 71 9.15 -10.08 7.91
CA VAL A 71 10.06 -9.06 8.46
C VAL A 71 11.50 -9.59 8.47
N ALA A 72 11.73 -10.78 9.02
CA ALA A 72 13.06 -11.39 9.07
C ALA A 72 13.67 -11.63 7.69
N ARG A 73 12.87 -12.14 6.74
CA ARG A 73 13.29 -12.37 5.35
C ARG A 73 13.72 -11.05 4.69
N LEU A 74 12.85 -10.04 4.75
CA LEU A 74 13.06 -8.76 4.06
C LEU A 74 14.22 -7.96 4.67
N GLN A 75 14.36 -7.95 6.00
CA GLN A 75 15.52 -7.33 6.65
C GLN A 75 16.83 -7.99 6.23
N SER A 76 16.85 -9.32 6.09
CA SER A 76 18.04 -10.05 5.64
C SER A 76 18.43 -9.69 4.21
N GLU A 77 17.46 -9.56 3.29
CA GLU A 77 17.70 -9.13 1.92
C GLU A 77 18.22 -7.69 1.85
N ILE A 78 17.59 -6.76 2.59
CA ILE A 78 18.05 -5.36 2.64
C ILE A 78 19.46 -5.28 3.23
N LEU A 79 19.73 -5.99 4.32
CA LEU A 79 21.05 -6.02 4.95
C LEU A 79 22.14 -6.52 4.00
N ALA A 80 21.84 -7.52 3.17
CA ALA A 80 22.79 -8.02 2.18
C ALA A 80 23.17 -6.93 1.17
N ILE A 81 22.20 -6.14 0.69
CA ILE A 81 22.44 -5.03 -0.25
C ILE A 81 23.17 -3.88 0.46
N LEU A 82 22.74 -3.47 1.65
CA LEU A 82 23.41 -2.41 2.42
C LEU A 82 24.89 -2.75 2.68
N LYS A 83 25.19 -4.02 2.95
CA LYS A 83 26.57 -4.50 3.13
C LYS A 83 27.39 -4.44 1.85
N SER A 84 26.81 -4.81 0.70
CA SER A 84 27.51 -4.71 -0.59
C SER A 84 27.75 -3.26 -1.02
N GLU A 85 26.85 -2.36 -0.66
CA GLU A 85 26.93 -0.91 -0.96
C GLU A 85 27.75 -0.12 0.07
N GLY A 86 28.31 -0.78 1.10
CA GLY A 86 29.22 -0.15 2.07
C GLY A 86 28.56 0.61 3.22
N TYR A 87 27.27 0.39 3.49
CA TYR A 87 26.56 0.96 4.64
C TYR A 87 26.65 0.12 5.93
N GLY A 88 27.48 -0.93 5.92
CA GLY A 88 27.69 -1.81 7.07
C GLY A 88 26.65 -2.94 7.16
N GLY A 89 26.24 -3.29 8.38
CA GLY A 89 25.28 -4.37 8.63
C GLY A 89 25.68 -5.32 9.77
N ASP A 90 26.91 -5.24 10.25
CA ASP A 90 27.38 -6.08 11.37
C ASP A 90 26.73 -5.66 12.71
N ASP A 91 26.32 -4.40 12.84
CA ASP A 91 25.55 -3.86 13.99
C ASP A 91 24.02 -4.06 13.85
N GLY A 92 23.57 -4.76 12.79
CA GLY A 92 22.17 -5.09 12.55
C GLY A 92 21.42 -4.13 11.61
N PHE A 93 20.18 -4.51 11.29
CA PHE A 93 19.32 -3.83 10.29
C PHE A 93 19.11 -2.34 10.60
N PHE A 94 18.69 -2.03 11.84
CA PHE A 94 18.36 -0.67 12.23
C PHE A 94 19.57 0.28 12.13
N ALA A 95 20.75 -0.15 12.57
CA ALA A 95 21.96 0.68 12.46
C ALA A 95 22.37 0.93 11.00
N ALA A 96 22.26 -0.09 10.15
CA ALA A 96 22.60 0.03 8.73
C ALA A 96 21.63 0.95 7.97
N ILE A 97 20.32 0.84 8.24
CA ILE A 97 19.32 1.68 7.56
C ILE A 97 19.43 3.14 8.01
N GLU A 98 19.70 3.41 9.30
CA GLU A 98 19.96 4.77 9.80
C GLU A 98 21.21 5.39 9.17
N THR A 99 22.28 4.59 9.00
CA THR A 99 23.50 5.02 8.32
C THR A 99 23.21 5.40 6.86
N MET A 100 22.40 4.62 6.15
CA MET A 100 21.96 4.94 4.79
C MET A 100 21.08 6.18 4.74
N ALA A 101 20.13 6.31 5.68
CA ALA A 101 19.22 7.44 5.76
C ALA A 101 19.96 8.77 6.01
N ALA A 102 21.16 8.75 6.59
CA ALA A 102 21.96 9.95 6.79
C ALA A 102 22.62 10.49 5.48
N ASP A 103 22.65 9.71 4.40
CA ASP A 103 23.33 10.11 3.16
C ASP A 103 22.54 11.17 2.37
N PRO A 104 23.09 12.39 2.17
CA PRO A 104 22.38 13.47 1.50
C PRO A 104 22.04 13.19 0.03
N LYS A 105 22.68 12.20 -0.63
CA LYS A 105 22.43 11.91 -2.06
C LYS A 105 20.99 11.50 -2.34
N PHE A 106 20.32 10.90 -1.36
CA PHE A 106 18.95 10.39 -1.46
C PHE A 106 17.86 11.43 -1.33
N TYR A 107 18.22 12.67 -0.97
CA TYR A 107 17.28 13.74 -0.72
C TYR A 107 17.24 14.76 -1.85
N TYR A 108 16.08 15.38 -2.02
CA TYR A 108 15.90 16.57 -2.84
C TYR A 108 16.18 17.83 -2.02
N GLU A 109 16.51 18.92 -2.72
CA GLU A 109 16.61 20.24 -2.10
C GLU A 109 15.23 20.70 -1.62
N ASN A 110 15.12 21.19 -0.38
CA ASN A 110 13.87 21.76 0.16
C ASN A 110 13.57 23.16 -0.40
N SER A 111 13.29 23.22 -1.70
CA SER A 111 12.93 24.41 -2.46
C SER A 111 11.67 24.15 -3.31
N ASP A 112 11.12 25.18 -3.94
CA ASP A 112 10.05 24.98 -4.94
C ASP A 112 10.59 24.23 -6.18
N ALA A 113 11.85 24.48 -6.57
CA ALA A 113 12.52 23.77 -7.65
C ALA A 113 12.71 22.28 -7.34
N GLY A 114 13.09 21.92 -6.11
CA GLY A 114 13.20 20.52 -5.69
C GLY A 114 11.85 19.80 -5.73
N ARG A 115 10.76 20.48 -5.37
CA ARG A 115 9.40 19.92 -5.46
C ARG A 115 8.92 19.75 -6.90
N GLU A 116 9.28 20.67 -7.79
CA GLU A 116 9.02 20.53 -9.23
C GLU A 116 9.81 19.35 -9.81
N GLN A 117 11.08 19.21 -9.43
CA GLN A 117 11.92 18.08 -9.86
C GLN A 117 11.32 16.73 -9.45
N ILE A 118 10.76 16.61 -8.24
CA ILE A 118 10.09 15.38 -7.80
C ILE A 118 8.93 15.00 -8.73
N LEU A 119 8.10 15.97 -9.14
CA LEU A 119 6.98 15.70 -10.05
C LEU A 119 7.47 15.26 -11.44
N LEU A 120 8.53 15.89 -11.94
CA LEU A 120 9.17 15.50 -13.21
C LEU A 120 9.78 14.10 -13.15
N ASP A 121 10.46 13.76 -12.05
CA ASP A 121 11.08 12.45 -11.85
C ASP A 121 10.02 11.36 -11.73
N TYR A 122 8.92 11.60 -11.02
CA TYR A 122 7.79 10.67 -11.01
C TYR A 122 7.19 10.46 -12.41
N GLN A 123 6.99 11.54 -13.18
CA GLN A 123 6.48 11.42 -14.54
C GLN A 123 7.44 10.59 -15.41
N LYS A 124 8.75 10.86 -15.33
CA LYS A 124 9.78 10.10 -16.03
C LYS A 124 9.74 8.61 -15.68
N ILE A 125 9.64 8.28 -14.39
CA ILE A 125 9.54 6.89 -13.91
C ILE A 125 8.32 6.19 -14.52
N LEU A 126 7.17 6.88 -14.57
CA LEU A 126 5.95 6.33 -15.17
C LEU A 126 6.05 6.15 -16.67
N ASP A 127 6.67 7.11 -17.37
CA ASP A 127 6.89 7.02 -18.82
C ASP A 127 7.82 5.84 -19.17
N GLU A 128 8.91 5.67 -18.40
CA GLU A 128 9.86 4.55 -18.54
C GLU A 128 9.17 3.19 -18.40
N ILE A 129 8.46 2.96 -17.28
CA ILE A 129 7.82 1.66 -17.05
C ILE A 129 6.71 1.40 -18.06
N ASN A 130 5.92 2.41 -18.41
CA ASN A 130 4.84 2.25 -19.38
C ASN A 130 5.34 1.77 -20.75
N MET A 131 6.61 2.01 -21.13
CA MET A 131 7.14 1.49 -22.38
C MET A 131 7.55 0.00 -22.35
N GLY A 132 7.84 -0.59 -21.19
CA GLY A 132 8.42 -1.95 -21.11
C GLY A 132 7.59 -2.98 -20.34
N LEU A 133 6.26 -2.89 -20.41
CA LEU A 133 5.35 -3.86 -19.76
C LEU A 133 4.87 -5.00 -20.68
N ASP A 134 5.28 -5.06 -21.94
CA ASP A 134 4.74 -6.01 -22.93
C ASP A 134 5.00 -7.48 -22.61
N ASP A 135 6.09 -7.78 -21.90
CA ASP A 135 6.44 -9.14 -21.47
C ASP A 135 5.60 -9.61 -20.26
N ALA A 136 4.92 -8.68 -19.56
CA ALA A 136 4.10 -8.98 -18.40
C ALA A 136 2.60 -8.72 -18.63
N PHE A 137 2.20 -7.85 -19.56
CA PHE A 137 0.80 -7.43 -19.70
C PHE A 137 0.32 -7.42 -21.14
N ARG A 138 -0.81 -8.10 -21.43
CA ARG A 138 -1.51 -7.99 -22.73
C ARG A 138 -2.51 -6.84 -22.76
N ILE A 139 -3.16 -6.57 -21.63
CA ILE A 139 -4.09 -5.47 -21.50
C ILE A 139 -3.44 -4.29 -20.80
N ARG A 140 -3.86 -3.09 -21.18
CA ARG A 140 -3.42 -1.83 -20.59
C ARG A 140 -4.61 -0.88 -20.48
N PRO A 141 -4.67 -0.05 -19.43
CA PRO A 141 -5.73 0.94 -19.31
C PRO A 141 -5.65 1.96 -20.45
N GLN A 142 -6.80 2.46 -20.88
CA GLN A 142 -6.91 3.58 -21.83
C GLN A 142 -6.90 4.93 -21.12
N ALA A 143 -7.38 4.99 -19.88
CA ALA A 143 -7.34 6.20 -19.07
C ALA A 143 -5.89 6.68 -18.88
N GLY A 144 -5.65 7.98 -19.07
CA GLY A 144 -4.35 8.59 -18.80
C GLY A 144 -4.05 8.76 -17.31
N MET A 145 -2.79 9.02 -17.00
CA MET A 145 -2.27 9.26 -15.66
C MET A 145 -1.55 10.62 -15.59
N GLU A 146 -1.92 11.45 -14.62
CA GLU A 146 -1.21 12.70 -14.31
C GLU A 146 -0.54 12.62 -12.94
N VAL A 147 0.71 13.05 -12.83
CA VAL A 147 1.36 13.27 -11.53
C VAL A 147 1.03 14.68 -11.02
N VAL A 148 0.47 14.78 -9.82
CA VAL A 148 -0.02 16.06 -9.26
C VAL A 148 0.44 16.22 -7.82
N ARG A 149 0.86 17.41 -7.42
CA ARG A 149 1.11 17.72 -6.01
C ARG A 149 -0.20 17.75 -5.22
N ILE A 150 -0.21 17.18 -4.01
CA ILE A 150 -1.33 17.37 -3.08
C ILE A 150 -1.53 18.86 -2.80
N PRO A 151 -2.77 19.39 -2.86
CA PRO A 151 -3.02 20.80 -2.58
C PRO A 151 -2.51 21.23 -1.19
N LYS A 152 -1.86 22.40 -1.13
CA LYS A 152 -1.24 22.96 0.10
C LYS A 152 -2.17 22.99 1.32
N PHE A 153 -3.47 23.15 1.12
CA PHE A 153 -4.43 23.20 2.22
C PHE A 153 -4.77 21.82 2.83
N LYS A 154 -4.33 20.71 2.20
CA LYS A 154 -4.53 19.33 2.68
C LYS A 154 -3.23 18.56 2.94
N GLU A 155 -2.08 19.04 2.43
CA GLU A 155 -0.82 18.27 2.42
C GLU A 155 -0.32 17.84 3.81
N LYS A 156 -0.65 18.58 4.88
CA LYS A 156 -0.26 18.23 6.26
C LYS A 156 -0.95 17.00 6.84
N THR A 157 -2.13 16.66 6.33
CA THR A 157 -2.97 15.55 6.86
C THR A 157 -3.23 14.49 5.81
N ALA A 158 -2.56 14.58 4.66
CA ALA A 158 -2.66 13.61 3.60
C ALA A 158 -1.52 12.58 3.72
N PRO A 159 -1.73 11.33 3.24
CA PRO A 159 -0.65 10.34 3.18
C PRO A 159 0.48 10.82 2.26
N GLY A 160 1.63 10.13 2.29
CA GLY A 160 2.78 10.43 1.41
C GLY A 160 2.43 10.45 -0.08
N ALA A 161 1.45 9.67 -0.48
CA ALA A 161 0.86 9.66 -1.80
C ALA A 161 -0.53 9.03 -1.81
N TYR A 162 -1.30 9.25 -2.87
CA TYR A 162 -2.48 8.44 -3.18
C TYR A 162 -2.91 8.51 -4.64
N TYR A 163 -3.51 7.43 -5.11
CA TYR A 163 -4.19 7.35 -6.38
C TYR A 163 -5.61 7.94 -6.34
N GLN A 164 -5.93 8.76 -7.34
CA GLN A 164 -7.29 9.18 -7.65
C GLN A 164 -7.75 8.57 -8.98
N ARG A 165 -8.88 7.87 -8.91
CA ARG A 165 -9.58 7.26 -10.04
C ARG A 165 -10.02 8.31 -11.08
N PRO A 166 -10.12 7.93 -12.37
CA PRO A 166 -10.66 8.82 -13.37
C PRO A 166 -12.15 9.07 -13.09
N SER A 167 -12.70 10.16 -13.62
CA SER A 167 -14.15 10.37 -13.51
C SER A 167 -14.90 9.36 -14.38
N LEU A 168 -16.10 8.95 -13.95
CA LEU A 168 -16.92 8.00 -14.70
C LEU A 168 -17.35 8.51 -16.08
N ASP A 169 -17.42 9.83 -16.24
CA ASP A 169 -17.79 10.51 -17.48
C ASP A 169 -16.57 10.86 -18.37
N GLY A 170 -15.34 10.48 -17.96
CA GLY A 170 -14.11 10.78 -18.68
C GLY A 170 -13.65 12.24 -18.64
N SER A 171 -14.35 13.14 -17.94
CA SER A 171 -13.98 14.55 -17.82
C SER A 171 -12.68 14.83 -17.07
N ARG A 172 -12.20 13.88 -16.24
CA ARG A 172 -10.92 13.98 -15.52
C ARG A 172 -10.13 12.67 -15.64
N PRO A 173 -8.84 12.72 -16.00
CA PRO A 173 -7.98 11.54 -16.01
C PRO A 173 -7.71 11.03 -14.59
N SER A 174 -7.00 9.91 -14.49
CA SER A 174 -6.45 9.46 -13.22
C SER A 174 -5.35 10.40 -12.73
N ARG A 175 -5.17 10.48 -11.41
CA ARG A 175 -4.08 11.25 -10.81
C ARG A 175 -3.32 10.45 -9.79
N PHE A 176 -2.00 10.52 -9.87
CA PHE A 176 -1.09 10.15 -8.80
C PHE A 176 -0.78 11.42 -8.01
N PHE A 177 -1.31 11.51 -6.80
CA PHE A 177 -1.02 12.62 -5.91
C PHE A 177 0.24 12.34 -5.07
N ALA A 178 1.24 13.22 -5.18
CA ALA A 178 2.46 13.18 -4.37
C ALA A 178 2.40 14.23 -3.25
N ASN A 179 2.69 13.83 -2.01
CA ASN A 179 2.78 14.74 -0.89
C ASN A 179 4.17 15.37 -0.80
N LEU A 180 4.24 16.68 -1.03
CA LEU A 180 5.49 17.44 -1.05
C LEU A 180 5.56 18.44 0.12
N TYR A 181 4.80 18.19 1.19
CA TYR A 181 4.85 19.00 2.41
C TYR A 181 6.23 18.91 3.05
N ASP A 182 6.58 17.73 3.56
CA ASP A 182 7.94 17.38 3.97
C ASP A 182 8.66 16.71 2.81
N ILE A 183 9.57 17.45 2.17
CA ILE A 183 10.32 16.93 1.04
C ILE A 183 11.25 15.78 1.43
N LYS A 184 11.69 15.71 2.70
CA LYS A 184 12.60 14.66 3.17
C LYS A 184 11.91 13.31 3.26
N ALA A 185 10.59 13.29 3.35
CA ALA A 185 9.80 12.06 3.25
C ALA A 185 9.76 11.50 1.82
N THR A 186 10.11 12.30 0.80
CA THR A 186 10.23 11.83 -0.60
C THR A 186 11.68 11.48 -0.92
N LEU A 187 12.04 10.23 -0.61
CA LEU A 187 13.37 9.67 -0.84
C LEU A 187 13.51 9.18 -2.28
N LYS A 188 14.57 9.60 -2.97
CA LYS A 188 14.82 9.24 -4.39
C LYS A 188 14.70 7.74 -4.65
N TYR A 189 15.34 6.95 -3.80
CA TYR A 189 15.40 5.49 -3.92
C TYR A 189 14.04 4.79 -3.69
N SER A 190 13.06 5.48 -3.11
CA SER A 190 11.71 4.95 -2.88
C SER A 190 10.70 5.43 -3.92
N MET A 191 11.08 6.33 -4.83
CA MET A 191 10.15 6.92 -5.78
C MET A 191 9.63 5.92 -6.79
N ARG A 192 10.50 5.03 -7.29
CA ARG A 192 10.10 4.01 -8.27
C ARG A 192 9.01 3.09 -7.73
N THR A 193 9.26 2.48 -6.57
CA THR A 193 8.30 1.56 -5.95
C THR A 193 6.96 2.25 -5.67
N LEU A 194 6.98 3.50 -5.18
CA LEU A 194 5.75 4.25 -4.91
C LEU A 194 4.98 4.60 -6.19
N ALA A 195 5.68 5.00 -7.25
CA ALA A 195 5.06 5.27 -8.55
C ALA A 195 4.42 4.00 -9.13
N TYR A 196 5.08 2.85 -8.98
CA TYR A 196 4.55 1.57 -9.46
C TYR A 196 3.34 1.14 -8.65
N HIS A 197 3.36 1.33 -7.33
CA HIS A 197 2.24 1.05 -6.43
C HIS A 197 0.99 1.87 -6.76
N GLU A 198 1.13 3.19 -6.86
CA GLU A 198 -0.01 4.11 -7.03
C GLU A 198 -0.51 4.18 -8.48
N ALA A 199 0.38 3.95 -9.45
CA ALA A 199 0.07 4.13 -10.86
C ALA A 199 0.31 2.86 -11.68
N ILE A 200 1.43 2.77 -12.39
CA ILE A 200 1.68 1.76 -13.42
C ILE A 200 2.78 0.81 -12.92
N PRO A 201 2.52 -0.50 -12.70
CA PRO A 201 1.33 -1.27 -13.03
C PRO A 201 0.36 -1.51 -11.84
N GLY A 202 0.43 -0.72 -10.78
CA GLY A 202 -0.37 -0.88 -9.56
C GLY A 202 -1.81 -0.36 -9.66
N HIS A 203 -2.21 0.53 -8.75
CA HIS A 203 -3.60 0.93 -8.56
C HIS A 203 -4.26 1.50 -9.81
N HIS A 204 -3.59 2.39 -10.54
CA HIS A 204 -4.16 2.93 -11.78
C HIS A 204 -4.45 1.83 -12.78
N PHE A 205 -3.46 0.99 -13.04
CA PHE A 205 -3.57 -0.10 -14.00
C PHE A 205 -4.74 -1.01 -13.66
N GLN A 206 -4.82 -1.45 -12.39
CA GLN A 206 -5.88 -2.34 -11.92
C GLN A 206 -7.27 -1.71 -11.98
N ILE A 207 -7.41 -0.49 -11.46
CA ILE A 207 -8.71 0.16 -11.31
C ILE A 207 -9.23 0.64 -12.66
N ALA A 208 -8.38 1.25 -13.50
CA ALA A 208 -8.79 1.74 -14.81
C ALA A 208 -9.20 0.58 -15.72
N VAL A 209 -8.43 -0.52 -15.76
CA VAL A 209 -8.84 -1.75 -16.47
C VAL A 209 -10.23 -2.21 -15.99
N ALA A 210 -10.46 -2.31 -14.68
CA ALA A 210 -11.74 -2.75 -14.14
C ALA A 210 -12.91 -1.83 -14.53
N MET A 211 -12.69 -0.52 -14.58
CA MET A 211 -13.69 0.45 -15.01
C MET A 211 -14.02 0.34 -16.51
N GLU A 212 -13.01 0.02 -17.32
CA GLU A 212 -13.09 -0.12 -18.78
C GLU A 212 -13.71 -1.46 -19.24
N LEU A 213 -13.81 -2.47 -18.37
CA LEU A 213 -14.39 -3.78 -18.73
C LEU A 213 -15.81 -3.67 -19.30
N GLU A 214 -16.00 -4.13 -20.52
CA GLU A 214 -17.33 -4.21 -21.13
C GLU A 214 -18.15 -5.35 -20.51
N ASN A 215 -19.48 -5.22 -20.50
CA ASN A 215 -20.43 -6.24 -20.05
C ASN A 215 -20.30 -6.69 -18.57
N MET A 216 -19.56 -5.95 -17.74
CA MET A 216 -19.48 -6.17 -16.30
C MET A 216 -20.52 -5.30 -15.54
N PRO A 217 -21.30 -5.88 -14.60
CA PRO A 217 -22.21 -5.09 -13.76
C PRO A 217 -21.46 -3.97 -13.03
N PHE A 218 -22.05 -2.78 -12.97
CA PHE A 218 -21.42 -1.58 -12.41
C PHE A 218 -20.87 -1.80 -10.99
N MET A 219 -21.61 -2.50 -10.12
CA MET A 219 -21.14 -2.81 -8.76
C MET A 219 -19.83 -3.60 -8.74
N ARG A 220 -19.60 -4.50 -9.71
CA ARG A 220 -18.35 -5.27 -9.81
C ARG A 220 -17.17 -4.44 -10.29
N LYS A 221 -17.41 -3.43 -11.13
CA LYS A 221 -16.37 -2.46 -11.53
C LYS A 221 -15.88 -1.61 -10.37
N MET A 222 -16.70 -1.48 -9.33
CA MET A 222 -16.45 -0.61 -8.17
C MET A 222 -16.21 -1.40 -6.87
N ALA A 223 -16.05 -2.73 -6.94
CA ALA A 223 -15.97 -3.59 -5.76
C ALA A 223 -14.72 -3.27 -4.91
N PRO A 224 -14.85 -2.99 -3.60
CA PRO A 224 -13.75 -2.52 -2.77
C PRO A 224 -13.06 -3.66 -1.99
N PHE A 225 -12.54 -4.68 -2.68
CA PHE A 225 -11.81 -5.77 -2.01
C PHE A 225 -10.37 -5.36 -1.68
N THR A 226 -10.15 -4.87 -0.46
CA THR A 226 -8.87 -4.29 -0.04
C THR A 226 -7.68 -5.22 -0.26
N ALA A 227 -7.74 -6.48 0.16
CA ALA A 227 -6.61 -7.40 -0.06
C ALA A 227 -6.33 -7.71 -1.53
N TYR A 228 -7.35 -7.69 -2.39
CA TYR A 228 -7.13 -7.80 -3.83
C TYR A 228 -6.40 -6.55 -4.35
N SER A 229 -6.92 -5.35 -4.06
CA SER A 229 -6.41 -4.11 -4.66
C SER A 229 -5.05 -3.71 -4.11
N GLU A 230 -4.87 -3.79 -2.79
CA GLU A 230 -3.61 -3.49 -2.11
C GLU A 230 -2.57 -4.59 -2.34
N GLY A 231 -3.02 -5.85 -2.36
CA GLY A 231 -2.18 -6.98 -2.72
C GLY A 231 -1.67 -6.90 -4.17
N TRP A 232 -2.52 -6.47 -5.10
CA TRP A 232 -2.14 -6.21 -6.48
C TRP A 232 -1.07 -5.12 -6.59
N ALA A 233 -1.29 -3.97 -5.95
CA ALA A 233 -0.34 -2.87 -6.02
C ALA A 233 1.04 -3.30 -5.46
N LEU A 234 1.06 -3.97 -4.30
CA LEU A 234 2.30 -4.49 -3.72
C LEU A 234 2.94 -5.60 -4.57
N TYR A 235 2.14 -6.48 -5.17
CA TYR A 235 2.62 -7.48 -6.14
C TYR A 235 3.25 -6.83 -7.37
N SER A 236 2.66 -5.74 -7.86
CA SER A 236 3.12 -5.03 -9.06
C SER A 236 4.48 -4.35 -8.85
N GLU A 237 4.82 -3.94 -7.62
CA GLU A 237 6.15 -3.45 -7.26
C GLU A 237 7.22 -4.54 -7.47
N GLN A 238 6.92 -5.78 -7.07
CA GLN A 238 7.81 -6.92 -7.34
C GLN A 238 7.92 -7.23 -8.84
N VAL A 239 6.80 -7.18 -9.58
CA VAL A 239 6.82 -7.41 -11.03
C VAL A 239 7.69 -6.36 -11.74
N ALA A 240 7.62 -5.09 -11.35
CA ALA A 240 8.47 -4.04 -11.92
C ALA A 240 9.96 -4.34 -11.71
N TRP A 241 10.35 -4.79 -10.52
CA TRP A 241 11.72 -5.24 -10.24
C TRP A 241 12.11 -6.47 -11.07
N GLU A 242 11.24 -7.48 -11.18
CA GLU A 242 11.49 -8.68 -12.00
C GLU A 242 11.71 -8.35 -13.50
N LEU A 243 11.18 -7.23 -13.96
CA LEU A 243 11.33 -6.70 -15.33
C LEU A 243 12.56 -5.78 -15.49
N GLY A 244 13.33 -5.54 -14.44
CA GLY A 244 14.56 -4.73 -14.48
C GLY A 244 14.36 -3.22 -14.25
N PHE A 245 13.17 -2.77 -13.83
CA PHE A 245 12.91 -1.34 -13.60
C PHE A 245 13.46 -0.81 -12.27
N GLN A 246 14.12 -1.66 -11.49
CA GLN A 246 14.72 -1.32 -10.19
C GLN A 246 16.08 -2.01 -10.04
N ASP A 247 16.89 -1.98 -11.10
CA ASP A 247 18.23 -2.58 -11.14
C ASP A 247 19.26 -1.81 -10.29
N ASP A 248 19.02 -0.52 -10.02
CA ASP A 248 19.80 0.21 -9.02
C ASP A 248 19.58 -0.45 -7.64
N PRO A 249 20.65 -0.87 -6.94
CA PRO A 249 20.53 -1.49 -5.63
C PRO A 249 19.71 -0.68 -4.63
N PHE A 250 19.77 0.66 -4.69
CA PHE A 250 19.00 1.54 -3.81
C PHE A 250 17.52 1.57 -4.18
N ASP A 251 17.18 1.55 -5.48
CA ASP A 251 15.78 1.44 -5.92
C ASP A 251 15.17 0.10 -5.45
N ASN A 252 15.95 -0.98 -5.43
CA ASN A 252 15.53 -2.26 -4.88
C ASN A 252 15.43 -2.24 -3.35
N ILE A 253 16.32 -1.53 -2.64
CA ILE A 253 16.15 -1.27 -1.19
C ILE A 253 14.83 -0.53 -0.93
N GLY A 254 14.49 0.49 -1.72
CA GLY A 254 13.22 1.20 -1.60
C GLY A 254 12.01 0.27 -1.74
N ARG A 255 12.03 -0.64 -2.72
CA ARG A 255 11.01 -1.69 -2.87
C ARG A 255 10.92 -2.61 -1.66
N LEU A 256 12.06 -3.14 -1.23
CA LEU A 256 12.13 -4.07 -0.10
C LEU A 256 11.67 -3.38 1.19
N GLN A 257 12.01 -2.10 1.39
CA GLN A 257 11.57 -1.32 2.55
C GLN A 257 10.06 -1.08 2.52
N ALA A 258 9.49 -0.76 1.34
CA ALA A 258 8.04 -0.64 1.16
C ALA A 258 7.32 -1.97 1.45
N GLU A 259 7.87 -3.09 1.01
CA GLU A 259 7.37 -4.44 1.29
C GLU A 259 7.51 -4.81 2.77
N LEU A 260 8.66 -4.49 3.39
CA LEU A 260 8.95 -4.71 4.81
C LEU A 260 7.97 -3.95 5.68
N PHE A 261 7.67 -2.70 5.35
CA PHE A 261 6.64 -1.92 6.03
C PHE A 261 5.27 -2.63 6.00
N ARG A 262 4.88 -3.23 4.86
CA ARG A 262 3.65 -4.04 4.77
C ARG A 262 3.74 -5.39 5.51
N GLY A 263 4.94 -5.96 5.67
CA GLY A 263 5.20 -7.09 6.57
C GLY A 263 5.02 -6.72 8.05
N VAL A 264 5.60 -5.59 8.46
CA VAL A 264 5.46 -5.03 9.82
C VAL A 264 4.01 -4.73 10.14
N ARG A 265 3.20 -4.25 9.18
CA ARG A 265 1.75 -4.06 9.32
C ARG A 265 1.02 -5.31 9.81
N LEU A 266 1.42 -6.51 9.36
CA LEU A 266 0.85 -7.76 9.85
C LEU A 266 1.11 -7.94 11.36
N VAL A 267 2.34 -7.63 11.78
CA VAL A 267 2.79 -7.81 13.16
C VAL A 267 2.15 -6.78 14.09
N VAL A 268 2.16 -5.49 13.73
CA VAL A 268 1.65 -4.44 14.64
C VAL A 268 0.12 -4.44 14.73
N ASP A 269 -0.61 -4.72 13.64
CA ASP A 269 -2.08 -4.78 13.67
C ASP A 269 -2.56 -5.93 14.57
N THR A 270 -2.01 -7.13 14.36
CA THR A 270 -2.29 -8.29 15.23
C THR A 270 -1.68 -8.10 16.62
N GLY A 271 -0.57 -7.37 16.73
CA GLY A 271 0.07 -6.95 17.96
C GLY A 271 -0.92 -6.20 18.84
N ILE A 272 -1.46 -5.09 18.34
CA ILE A 272 -2.41 -4.23 19.03
C ILE A 272 -3.72 -4.98 19.34
N HIS A 273 -4.31 -5.62 18.33
CA HIS A 273 -5.69 -6.13 18.42
C HIS A 273 -5.83 -7.54 18.97
N HIS A 274 -4.77 -8.33 19.00
CA HIS A 274 -4.80 -9.71 19.47
C HIS A 274 -3.72 -10.03 20.51
N LYS A 275 -2.48 -9.55 20.33
CA LYS A 275 -1.41 -9.69 21.34
C LYS A 275 -1.47 -8.63 22.44
N ARG A 276 -2.39 -7.67 22.31
CA ARG A 276 -2.66 -6.60 23.26
C ARG A 276 -1.47 -5.67 23.49
N TRP A 277 -0.68 -5.44 22.45
CA TRP A 277 0.36 -4.43 22.47
C TRP A 277 -0.26 -3.05 22.67
N THR A 278 0.43 -2.21 23.43
CA THR A 278 0.10 -0.78 23.51
C THR A 278 0.48 -0.07 22.23
N ARG A 279 -0.06 1.13 22.04
CA ARG A 279 0.36 2.08 21.01
C ARG A 279 1.88 2.27 21.01
N GLU A 280 2.49 2.45 22.18
CA GLU A 280 3.93 2.68 22.30
C GLU A 280 4.75 1.45 21.92
N GLU A 281 4.34 0.24 22.32
CA GLU A 281 5.00 -1.01 21.91
C GLU A 281 4.95 -1.21 20.39
N ALA A 282 3.80 -0.89 19.77
CA ALA A 282 3.64 -0.98 18.33
C ALA A 282 4.48 0.09 17.57
N ILE A 283 4.57 1.31 18.12
CA ILE A 283 5.45 2.37 17.59
C ILE A 283 6.91 1.94 17.65
N GLU A 284 7.37 1.46 18.81
CA GLU A 284 8.75 1.02 19.00
C GLU A 284 9.08 -0.13 18.04
N TYR A 285 8.20 -1.13 17.94
CA TYR A 285 8.38 -2.23 17.00
C TYR A 285 8.48 -1.74 15.55
N MET A 286 7.56 -0.89 15.09
CA MET A 286 7.57 -0.40 13.72
C MET A 286 8.81 0.43 13.42
N LYS A 287 9.24 1.31 14.33
CA LYS A 287 10.45 2.12 14.17
C LYS A 287 11.71 1.26 13.99
N LEU A 288 11.92 0.31 14.90
CA LEU A 288 13.09 -0.57 14.89
C LEU A 288 13.16 -1.48 13.66
N ASN A 289 12.01 -1.78 13.05
CA ASN A 289 11.91 -2.73 11.95
C ASN A 289 11.75 -2.12 10.56
N THR A 290 11.65 -0.80 10.41
CA THR A 290 11.40 -0.16 9.09
C THR A 290 12.37 0.96 8.72
N GLY A 291 12.95 1.67 9.68
CA GLY A 291 13.72 2.90 9.40
C GLY A 291 12.86 4.09 8.95
N MET A 292 11.55 4.07 9.27
CA MET A 292 10.64 5.19 9.00
C MET A 292 10.80 6.31 10.03
N ALA A 293 10.43 7.54 9.64
CA ALA A 293 10.41 8.69 10.53
C ALA A 293 9.34 8.55 11.63
N ASP A 294 9.65 9.03 12.84
CA ASP A 294 8.77 8.91 14.02
C ASP A 294 7.35 9.44 13.79
N SER A 295 7.19 10.56 13.08
CA SER A 295 5.88 11.14 12.79
C SER A 295 5.01 10.24 11.91
N ASP A 296 5.63 9.55 10.94
CA ASP A 296 4.92 8.65 10.04
C ASP A 296 4.52 7.36 10.77
N VAL A 297 5.42 6.83 11.61
CA VAL A 297 5.15 5.67 12.45
C VAL A 297 3.96 5.94 13.38
N VAL A 298 3.97 7.07 14.09
CA VAL A 298 2.86 7.45 14.99
C VAL A 298 1.52 7.51 14.25
N SER A 299 1.48 8.21 13.10
CA SER A 299 0.25 8.34 12.31
C SER A 299 -0.26 6.98 11.80
N GLU A 300 0.63 6.06 11.45
CA GLU A 300 0.26 4.73 10.97
C GLU A 300 -0.26 3.85 12.12
N ILE A 301 0.40 3.84 13.29
CA ILE A 301 -0.09 3.08 14.44
C ILE A 301 -1.47 3.57 14.89
N GLU A 302 -1.67 4.89 15.00
CA GLU A 302 -2.99 5.46 15.35
C GLU A 302 -4.07 5.13 14.32
N ARG A 303 -3.72 5.05 13.04
CA ARG A 303 -4.63 4.56 12.00
C ARG A 303 -5.01 3.09 12.24
N TYR A 304 -4.07 2.23 12.60
CA TYR A 304 -4.36 0.81 12.81
C TYR A 304 -5.30 0.59 14.00
N ILE A 305 -5.11 1.35 15.08
CA ILE A 305 -6.00 1.38 16.25
C ILE A 305 -7.46 1.59 15.85
N VAL A 306 -7.73 2.55 14.94
CA VAL A 306 -9.10 2.90 14.51
C VAL A 306 -9.61 2.11 13.29
N MET A 307 -8.76 1.30 12.65
CA MET A 307 -9.12 0.48 11.48
C MET A 307 -8.60 -0.97 11.59
N PRO A 308 -9.10 -1.76 12.56
CA PRO A 308 -8.53 -3.07 12.90
C PRO A 308 -8.54 -4.03 11.70
N GLY A 309 -7.40 -4.62 11.37
CA GLY A 309 -7.27 -5.64 10.33
C GLY A 309 -7.03 -5.09 8.92
N GLN A 310 -7.31 -3.80 8.65
CA GLN A 310 -7.13 -3.24 7.31
C GLN A 310 -5.67 -3.28 6.87
N ALA A 311 -4.74 -3.00 7.78
CA ALA A 311 -3.31 -2.98 7.50
C ALA A 311 -2.76 -4.34 7.07
N THR A 312 -3.43 -5.44 7.46
CA THR A 312 -3.01 -6.80 7.11
C THR A 312 -3.30 -7.17 5.66
N SER A 313 -4.24 -6.48 5.02
CA SER A 313 -4.74 -6.81 3.68
C SER A 313 -3.66 -6.74 2.58
N TYR A 314 -2.73 -5.78 2.69
CA TYR A 314 -1.68 -5.52 1.72
C TYR A 314 -0.80 -6.76 1.49
N LYS A 315 -0.13 -7.22 2.55
CA LYS A 315 0.84 -8.30 2.45
C LYS A 315 0.15 -9.66 2.28
N ILE A 316 -1.00 -9.89 2.94
CA ILE A 316 -1.80 -11.10 2.72
C ILE A 316 -2.24 -11.20 1.24
N GLY A 317 -2.70 -10.11 0.66
CA GLY A 317 -3.08 -10.03 -0.74
C GLY A 317 -1.91 -10.36 -1.68
N MET A 318 -0.77 -9.71 -1.49
CA MET A 318 0.45 -9.95 -2.29
C MET A 318 0.89 -11.42 -2.19
N MET A 319 1.00 -11.96 -0.98
CA MET A 319 1.41 -13.36 -0.76
C MET A 319 0.45 -14.34 -1.44
N LYS A 320 -0.85 -14.06 -1.40
CA LYS A 320 -1.84 -14.91 -2.08
C LYS A 320 -1.67 -14.86 -3.60
N ILE A 321 -1.50 -13.67 -4.19
CA ILE A 321 -1.27 -13.52 -5.64
C ILE A 321 0.01 -14.25 -6.05
N LEU A 322 1.10 -14.09 -5.30
CA LEU A 322 2.36 -14.80 -5.54
C LEU A 322 2.21 -16.32 -5.44
N SER A 323 1.50 -16.81 -4.42
CA SER A 323 1.20 -18.23 -4.25
C SER A 323 0.40 -18.79 -5.42
N LEU A 324 -0.59 -18.04 -5.92
CA LEU A 324 -1.38 -18.44 -7.09
C LEU A 324 -0.56 -18.42 -8.38
N ARG A 325 0.35 -17.45 -8.54
CA ARG A 325 1.29 -17.40 -9.65
C ARG A 325 2.20 -18.61 -9.65
N GLU A 326 2.75 -18.96 -8.49
CA GLU A 326 3.62 -20.13 -8.34
C GLU A 326 2.87 -21.45 -8.59
N LYS A 327 1.65 -21.58 -8.06
CA LYS A 327 0.76 -22.71 -8.36
C LYS A 327 0.53 -22.88 -9.86
N ALA A 328 0.26 -21.80 -10.59
CA ALA A 328 0.07 -21.82 -12.03
C ALA A 328 1.37 -22.16 -12.79
N LYS A 329 2.51 -21.61 -12.38
CA LYS A 329 3.84 -21.95 -12.94
C LYS A 329 4.14 -23.43 -12.82
N LEU A 330 3.99 -24.00 -11.62
CA LEU A 330 4.26 -25.41 -11.35
C LEU A 330 3.33 -26.34 -12.12
N ALA A 331 2.03 -26.01 -12.23
CA ALA A 331 1.06 -26.85 -12.90
C ALA A 331 1.17 -26.83 -14.43
N LEU A 332 1.56 -25.69 -15.02
CA LEU A 332 1.57 -25.50 -16.48
C LEU A 332 2.96 -25.68 -17.10
N GLY A 333 4.05 -25.57 -16.32
CA GLY A 333 5.42 -25.67 -16.82
C GLY A 333 5.66 -24.70 -17.97
N ASP A 334 6.15 -25.22 -19.10
CA ASP A 334 6.42 -24.43 -20.32
C ASP A 334 5.17 -23.76 -20.93
N LYS A 335 3.96 -24.19 -20.55
CA LYS A 335 2.70 -23.56 -20.99
C LYS A 335 2.35 -22.31 -20.17
N PHE A 336 3.07 -22.02 -19.08
CA PHE A 336 2.83 -20.83 -18.28
C PHE A 336 3.27 -19.56 -19.03
N ASP A 337 2.35 -18.61 -19.17
CA ASP A 337 2.64 -17.26 -19.66
C ASP A 337 2.21 -16.25 -18.58
N LEU A 338 3.14 -15.37 -18.16
CA LEU A 338 2.89 -14.36 -17.14
C LEU A 338 1.76 -13.41 -17.54
N ARG A 339 1.64 -13.11 -18.83
CA ARG A 339 0.64 -12.19 -19.36
C ARG A 339 -0.75 -12.80 -19.31
N ASP A 340 -0.87 -14.10 -19.54
CA ASP A 340 -2.14 -14.83 -19.38
C ASP A 340 -2.57 -14.86 -17.91
N PHE A 341 -1.61 -15.02 -16.98
CA PHE A 341 -1.88 -14.93 -15.54
C PHE A 341 -2.38 -13.53 -15.15
N HIS A 342 -1.68 -12.45 -15.53
CA HIS A 342 -2.11 -11.08 -15.23
C HIS A 342 -3.46 -10.72 -15.86
N ASP A 343 -3.72 -11.16 -17.09
CA ASP A 343 -5.02 -11.00 -17.73
C ASP A 343 -6.13 -11.61 -16.88
N LEU A 344 -5.92 -12.80 -16.32
CA LEU A 344 -6.93 -13.45 -15.49
C LEU A 344 -7.20 -12.69 -14.19
N VAL A 345 -6.13 -12.23 -13.54
CA VAL A 345 -6.24 -11.44 -12.31
C VAL A 345 -7.05 -10.18 -12.60
N LEU A 346 -6.69 -9.42 -13.65
CA LEU A 346 -7.24 -8.10 -13.93
C LEU A 346 -8.63 -8.09 -14.60
N LYS A 347 -8.91 -9.00 -15.54
CA LYS A 347 -10.14 -8.99 -16.36
C LYS A 347 -11.42 -9.34 -15.61
N ASN A 348 -11.31 -9.69 -14.34
CA ASN A 348 -12.45 -10.00 -13.48
C ASN A 348 -12.82 -8.86 -12.53
N GLY A 349 -12.12 -7.72 -12.61
CA GLY A 349 -12.20 -6.67 -11.61
C GLY A 349 -11.75 -7.18 -10.24
N ALA A 350 -11.89 -6.34 -9.22
CA ALA A 350 -11.58 -6.78 -7.86
C ALA A 350 -12.55 -7.89 -7.41
N VAL A 351 -12.00 -8.96 -6.86
CA VAL A 351 -12.74 -10.11 -6.32
C VAL A 351 -12.14 -10.53 -4.97
N PRO A 352 -12.91 -11.22 -4.12
CA PRO A 352 -12.33 -11.90 -2.95
C PRO A 352 -11.20 -12.85 -3.37
N LEU A 353 -10.21 -13.05 -2.50
CA LEU A 353 -9.03 -13.85 -2.81
C LEU A 353 -9.36 -15.34 -3.03
N ASP A 354 -10.40 -15.88 -2.39
CA ASP A 354 -10.90 -17.24 -2.62
C ASP A 354 -11.54 -17.38 -4.02
N ILE A 355 -12.24 -16.33 -4.48
CA ILE A 355 -12.76 -16.28 -5.85
C ILE A 355 -11.63 -16.15 -6.86
N LEU A 356 -10.60 -15.35 -6.58
CA LEU A 356 -9.41 -15.25 -7.42
C LEU A 356 -8.73 -16.62 -7.60
N GLU A 357 -8.56 -17.37 -6.50
CA GLU A 357 -8.01 -18.73 -6.55
C GLU A 357 -8.84 -19.65 -7.46
N ARG A 358 -10.17 -19.64 -7.33
CA ARG A 358 -11.05 -20.45 -8.19
C ARG A 358 -10.95 -20.10 -9.67
N LEU A 359 -10.70 -18.82 -10.00
CA LEU A 359 -10.47 -18.39 -11.37
C LEU A 359 -9.16 -18.97 -11.91
N ILE A 360 -8.09 -18.90 -11.12
CA ILE A 360 -6.77 -19.44 -11.46
C ILE A 360 -6.83 -20.96 -11.63
N ASP A 361 -7.55 -21.67 -10.75
CA ASP A 361 -7.70 -23.12 -10.84
C ASP A 361 -8.41 -23.54 -12.14
N ARG A 362 -9.46 -22.81 -12.54
CA ARG A 362 -10.15 -23.06 -13.82
C ARG A 362 -9.24 -22.78 -15.01
N TYR A 363 -8.41 -21.74 -14.94
CA TYR A 363 -7.44 -21.41 -15.97
C TYR A 363 -6.41 -22.53 -16.13
N ILE A 364 -5.86 -23.05 -15.02
CA ILE A 364 -4.93 -24.18 -15.04
C ILE A 364 -5.57 -25.39 -15.71
N ILE A 365 -6.78 -25.79 -15.29
CA ILE A 365 -7.50 -26.94 -15.86
C ILE A 365 -7.75 -26.78 -17.36
N ALA A 366 -8.06 -25.56 -17.83
CA ALA A 366 -8.34 -25.30 -19.23
C ALA A 366 -7.08 -25.30 -20.14
N LYS A 367 -5.88 -25.14 -19.57
CA LYS A 367 -4.61 -25.05 -20.29
C LYS A 367 -3.77 -26.34 -20.22
N MET A 368 -4.01 -27.18 -19.21
CA MET A 368 -3.48 -28.55 -19.15
C MET A 368 -3.86 -29.32 -20.39
#